data_AF-A0A953XM94-F1
#
_entry.id   AF-A0A953XM94-F1
#
_cell.length_a   1.000
_cell.length_b   1.000
_cell.length_c   1.000
_cell.angle_alpha   90.00
_cell.angle_beta   90.00
_cell.angle_gamma   90.00
#
_symmetry.space_group_name_H-M   'P 1'
#
loop_
_entity.id
_entity.type
_entity.pdbx_description
1 polymer ?
#
loop_
_entity_poly.entity_id
_entity_poly.type
_entity_poly.pdbx_seq_one_letter_code
_entity_poly.pdbx_strand_id
1 'polypeptide(L)'
;METLSMEIVPDRETLVRRHHLGVWRYLRFLGADRTLADDLTQETFLVFLRKPFTFQGHEPTAAYLRGIARYTYLEARRQRSSESAMDAADAVFVECAGDSQGDAYLDALQECERTLAGKAREAVQLQYRDQLSLEAIGAALEMKANGVKTLLQRARQHLRDCIERRLR
;
A
#
# COMPACT_ATOMS: atom_id res chain seq x y z
N MET A 1 22.01 -26.18 35.55
CA MET A 1 22.33 -26.27 34.12
C MET A 1 21.21 -25.53 33.39
N GLU A 2 21.23 -24.20 33.50
CA GLU A 2 20.28 -23.32 32.82
C GLU A 2 20.90 -22.91 31.49
N THR A 3 20.37 -23.44 30.40
CA THR A 3 20.64 -22.94 29.07
C THR A 3 20.01 -21.56 28.96
N LEU A 4 20.82 -20.52 29.15
CA LEU A 4 20.45 -19.15 28.82
C LEU A 4 20.20 -19.12 27.30
N SER A 5 18.93 -19.15 26.91
CA SER A 5 18.50 -18.92 25.53
C SER A 5 18.85 -17.48 25.17
N MET A 6 20.08 -17.27 24.71
CA MET A 6 20.51 -16.01 24.16
C MET A 6 19.73 -15.83 22.85
N GLU A 7 18.58 -15.15 22.91
CA GLU A 7 17.86 -14.73 21.72
C GLU A 7 18.85 -13.91 20.89
N ILE A 8 19.33 -14.51 19.79
CA ILE A 8 20.26 -13.85 18.88
C ILE A 8 19.47 -12.71 18.25
N VAL A 9 19.67 -11.50 18.76
CA VAL A 9 19.10 -10.30 18.17
C VAL A 9 19.65 -10.22 16.73
N PRO A 10 18.78 -10.31 15.71
CA PRO A 10 19.23 -10.28 14.33
C PRO A 10 19.91 -8.94 14.05
N ASP A 11 21.03 -9.00 13.33
CA ASP A 11 21.69 -7.79 12.86
C ASP A 11 20.79 -7.00 11.89
N ARG A 12 21.18 -5.76 11.63
CA ARG A 12 20.39 -4.87 10.78
C ARG A 12 20.27 -5.37 9.34
N GLU A 13 21.29 -6.04 8.83
CA GLU A 13 21.28 -6.58 7.47
C GLU A 13 20.23 -7.68 7.32
N THR A 14 20.16 -8.58 8.31
CA THR A 14 19.17 -9.66 8.39
C THR A 14 17.76 -9.10 8.45
N LEU A 15 17.54 -8.04 9.24
CA LEU A 15 16.26 -7.35 9.30
C LEU A 15 15.89 -6.70 7.96
N VAL A 16 16.83 -6.06 7.27
CA VAL A 16 16.61 -5.49 5.93
C VAL A 16 16.18 -6.59 4.97
N ARG A 17 16.98 -7.67 4.84
CA ARG A 17 16.69 -8.78 3.91
C ARG A 17 15.32 -9.40 4.17
N ARG A 18 14.99 -9.65 5.44
CA ARG A 18 13.71 -10.25 5.85
C ARG A 18 12.51 -9.37 5.52
N HIS A 19 12.61 -8.07 5.76
CA HIS A 19 11.46 -7.16 5.65
C HIS A 19 11.37 -6.45 4.29
N HIS A 20 12.38 -6.60 3.42
CA HIS A 20 12.47 -5.90 2.14
C HIS A 20 11.21 -6.04 1.29
N LEU A 21 10.82 -7.29 1.01
CA LEU A 21 9.65 -7.56 0.17
C LEU A 21 8.34 -7.08 0.82
N GLY A 22 8.23 -7.16 2.15
CA GLY A 22 7.06 -6.70 2.88
C GLY A 22 6.88 -5.17 2.79
N VAL A 23 7.98 -4.42 2.92
CA VAL A 23 7.98 -2.96 2.75
C VAL A 23 7.64 -2.58 1.30
N TRP A 24 8.26 -3.25 0.33
CA TRP A 24 7.97 -3.01 -1.08
C TRP A 24 6.50 -3.25 -1.42
N ARG A 25 5.94 -4.40 -1.01
CA ARG A 25 4.51 -4.73 -1.19
C ARG A 25 3.60 -3.70 -0.53
N TYR A 26 3.95 -3.23 0.66
CA TYR A 26 3.19 -2.19 1.35
C TYR A 26 3.17 -0.88 0.55
N LEU A 27 4.31 -0.43 0.01
CA LEU A 27 4.38 0.76 -0.84
C LEU A 27 3.57 0.61 -2.14
N ARG A 28 3.61 -0.58 -2.75
CA ARG A 28 2.77 -0.93 -3.90
C ARG A 28 1.29 -0.87 -3.57
N PHE A 29 0.90 -1.37 -2.40
CA PHE A 29 -0.46 -1.31 -1.88
C PHE A 29 -0.93 0.14 -1.65
N LEU A 30 -0.05 1.01 -1.17
CA LEU A 30 -0.33 2.45 -1.01
C LEU A 30 -0.48 3.20 -2.36
N GLY A 31 -0.14 2.56 -3.47
CA GLY A 31 -0.33 3.10 -4.82
C GLY A 31 0.93 3.60 -5.52
N ALA A 32 2.13 3.39 -4.95
CA ALA A 32 3.38 3.66 -5.66
C ALA A 32 3.45 2.80 -6.94
N ASP A 33 4.03 3.30 -8.03
CA ASP A 33 4.41 2.49 -9.21
C ASP A 33 5.64 1.59 -8.89
N ARG A 34 6.11 0.75 -9.82
CA ARG A 34 7.21 -0.20 -9.51
C ARG A 34 8.51 0.53 -9.19
N THR A 35 8.87 1.48 -10.03
CA THR A 35 10.08 2.29 -9.88
C THR A 35 10.05 3.08 -8.57
N LEU A 36 8.92 3.74 -8.30
CA LEU A 36 8.75 4.51 -7.07
C LEU A 36 8.76 3.60 -5.84
N ALA A 37 8.19 2.39 -5.91
CA ALA A 37 8.26 1.44 -4.80
C ALA A 37 9.69 0.95 -4.54
N ASP A 38 10.49 0.72 -5.58
CA ASP A 38 11.91 0.34 -5.45
C ASP A 38 12.71 1.46 -4.74
N ASP A 39 12.53 2.70 -5.20
CA ASP A 39 13.21 3.86 -4.63
C ASP A 39 12.82 4.10 -3.16
N LEU A 40 11.52 4.10 -2.87
CA LEU A 40 11.01 4.33 -1.51
C LEU A 40 11.32 3.18 -0.57
N THR A 41 11.45 1.95 -1.07
CA THR A 41 11.92 0.82 -0.26
C THR A 41 13.36 1.05 0.18
N GLN A 42 14.23 1.45 -0.75
CA GLN A 42 15.62 1.79 -0.42
C GLN A 42 15.69 2.94 0.59
N GLU A 43 14.94 4.02 0.36
CA GLU A 43 14.91 5.17 1.27
C GLU A 43 14.42 4.78 2.67
N THR A 44 13.38 3.93 2.75
CA THR A 44 12.85 3.41 4.01
C THR A 44 13.95 2.68 4.80
N PHE A 45 14.71 1.81 4.15
CA PHE A 45 15.80 1.09 4.82
C PHE A 45 17.00 1.98 5.13
N LEU A 46 17.31 3.00 4.33
CA LEU A 46 18.32 3.99 4.68
C LEU A 46 17.95 4.77 5.94
N VAL A 47 16.68 5.19 6.07
CA VAL A 47 16.17 5.86 7.28
C VAL A 47 16.22 4.91 8.47
N PHE A 48 15.78 3.66 8.29
CA PHE A 48 15.90 2.62 9.31
C PHE A 48 17.35 2.54 9.79
N LEU A 49 18.31 2.26 8.90
CA LEU A 49 19.73 2.08 9.22
C LEU A 49 20.38 3.27 9.92
N ARG A 50 19.92 4.49 9.67
CA ARG A 50 20.43 5.72 10.31
C ARG A 50 19.84 5.99 11.69
N LYS A 51 18.61 5.54 11.95
CA LYS A 51 17.93 5.78 13.22
C LYS A 51 18.33 4.75 14.28
N PRO A 52 18.38 5.15 15.57
CA PRO A 52 18.48 4.21 16.66
C PRO A 52 17.25 3.30 16.63
N PHE A 53 17.48 1.99 16.72
CA PHE A 53 16.44 0.98 16.65
C PHE A 53 16.74 -0.12 17.65
N THR A 54 15.74 -0.48 18.44
CA THR A 54 15.80 -1.61 19.37
C THR A 54 14.90 -2.70 18.85
N PHE A 55 15.48 -3.89 18.64
CA PHE A 55 14.69 -5.04 18.19
C PHE A 55 13.77 -5.51 19.32
N GLN A 56 12.47 -5.61 19.02
CA GLN A 56 11.42 -6.07 19.93
C GLN A 56 10.63 -7.25 19.33
N GLY A 57 11.16 -7.87 18.26
CA GLY A 57 10.47 -8.91 17.49
C GLY A 57 10.15 -8.47 16.06
N HIS A 58 9.82 -9.45 15.21
CA HIS A 58 9.61 -9.22 13.78
C HIS A 58 8.35 -8.43 13.44
N GLU A 59 7.26 -8.65 14.16
CA GLU A 59 6.00 -7.94 13.91
C GLU A 59 6.09 -6.45 14.31
N PRO A 60 6.62 -6.09 15.51
CA PRO A 60 6.93 -4.69 15.82
C PRO A 60 7.89 -4.05 14.83
N THR A 61 8.90 -4.80 14.35
CA THR A 61 9.83 -4.32 13.33
C THR A 61 9.12 -4.02 12.01
N ALA A 62 8.23 -4.90 11.56
CA ALA A 62 7.44 -4.70 10.35
C ALA A 62 6.51 -3.48 10.47
N ALA A 63 5.84 -3.30 11.62
CA ALA A 63 5.02 -2.13 11.89
C ALA A 63 5.83 -0.82 11.86
N TYR A 64 7.00 -0.82 12.50
CA TYR A 64 7.93 0.32 12.49
C TYR A 64 8.37 0.69 11.07
N LEU A 65 8.77 -0.31 10.27
CA LEU A 65 9.18 -0.11 8.88
C LEU A 65 8.03 0.40 7.99
N ARG A 66 6.80 -0.07 8.20
CA ARG A 66 5.61 0.47 7.51
C ARG A 66 5.38 1.95 7.86
N GLY A 67 5.58 2.33 9.11
CA GLY A 67 5.50 3.74 9.53
C GLY A 67 6.51 4.63 8.77
N ILE A 68 7.75 4.16 8.62
CA ILE A 68 8.77 4.86 7.83
C ILE A 68 8.37 4.92 6.35
N ALA A 69 7.96 3.79 5.77
CA ALA A 69 7.57 3.68 4.36
C ALA A 69 6.37 4.58 4.01
N ARG A 70 5.38 4.65 4.90
CA ARG A 70 4.24 5.56 4.75
C ARG A 70 4.70 7.02 4.78
N TYR A 71 5.60 7.37 5.70
CA TYR A 71 6.14 8.73 5.78
C TYR A 71 6.90 9.12 4.50
N THR A 72 7.82 8.28 4.02
CA THR A 72 8.60 8.53 2.79
C THR A 72 7.70 8.61 1.55
N TYR A 73 6.71 7.72 1.44
CA TYR A 73 5.70 7.80 0.39
C TYR A 73 4.89 9.10 0.43
N LEU A 74 4.42 9.52 1.60
CA LEU A 74 3.69 10.78 1.76
C LEU A 74 4.56 11.99 1.44
N GLU A 75 5.83 11.98 1.81
CA GLU A 75 6.77 13.06 1.50
C GLU A 75 7.03 13.16 -0.01
N ALA A 76 7.30 12.03 -0.66
CA ALA A 76 7.43 11.95 -2.12
C ALA A 76 6.14 12.38 -2.84
N ARG A 77 4.98 12.12 -2.24
CA ARG A 77 3.67 12.60 -2.73
C ARG A 77 3.45 14.08 -2.49
N ARG A 78 3.80 14.63 -1.31
CA ARG A 78 3.66 16.06 -0.99
C ARG A 78 4.48 16.94 -1.92
N GLN A 79 5.67 16.47 -2.29
CA GLN A 79 6.51 17.12 -3.30
C GLN A 79 5.89 17.10 -4.70
N ARG A 80 4.87 16.25 -4.93
CA ARG A 80 4.14 16.12 -6.20
C ARG A 80 2.69 16.63 -6.17
N SER A 81 2.06 16.77 -5.00
CA SER A 81 0.66 17.19 -4.82
C SER A 81 0.37 17.52 -3.35
N SER A 82 -0.24 18.68 -3.10
CA SER A 82 -0.77 19.07 -1.79
C SER A 82 -1.91 18.13 -1.32
N GLU A 83 -1.97 17.89 -0.01
CA GLU A 83 -3.05 17.28 0.80
C GLU A 83 -3.25 15.75 0.90
N SER A 84 -3.84 15.37 2.04
CA SER A 84 -3.67 14.10 2.78
C SER A 84 -4.93 13.21 2.86
N ALA A 85 -4.72 11.93 3.17
CA ALA A 85 -5.37 11.17 4.26
C ALA A 85 -4.68 9.79 4.36
N MET A 86 -4.67 9.08 5.52
CA MET A 86 -4.81 7.60 5.61
C MET A 86 -4.36 7.02 6.96
N ASP A 87 -5.28 6.65 7.85
CA ASP A 87 -5.01 5.70 8.95
C ASP A 87 -5.68 4.32 8.72
N ALA A 88 -6.53 4.19 7.69
CA ALA A 88 -7.28 2.95 7.40
C ALA A 88 -6.50 1.88 6.61
N ALA A 89 -5.39 2.23 5.96
CA ALA A 89 -4.63 1.30 5.12
C ALA A 89 -3.79 0.29 5.90
N ASP A 90 -3.36 0.64 7.11
CA ASP A 90 -2.52 -0.25 7.92
C ASP A 90 -3.30 -1.48 8.40
N ALA A 91 -4.58 -1.32 8.75
CA ALA A 91 -5.44 -2.42 9.17
C ALA A 91 -5.68 -3.43 8.03
N VAL A 92 -5.98 -2.93 6.82
CA VAL A 92 -6.24 -3.78 5.64
C VAL A 92 -4.96 -4.51 5.20
N PHE A 93 -3.80 -3.85 5.26
CA PHE A 93 -2.54 -4.50 4.89
C PHE A 93 -2.18 -5.65 5.85
N VAL A 94 -2.35 -5.45 7.17
CA VAL A 94 -2.06 -6.50 8.16
C VAL A 94 -2.94 -7.73 7.96
N GLU A 95 -4.20 -7.54 7.61
CA GLU A 95 -5.14 -8.63 7.29
C GLU A 95 -4.76 -9.39 6.01
N CYS A 96 -4.24 -8.70 4.99
CA CYS A 96 -3.86 -9.33 3.72
C CYS A 96 -2.41 -9.89 3.67
N ALA A 97 -1.51 -9.39 4.52
CA ALA A 97 -0.07 -9.73 4.48
C ALA A 97 0.28 -11.05 5.17
N GLY A 98 -0.68 -11.69 5.86
CA GLY A 98 -0.49 -12.96 6.58
C GLY A 98 -0.37 -14.20 5.70
N ASP A 99 -0.80 -14.13 4.45
CA ASP A 99 -0.78 -15.28 3.53
C ASP A 99 0.00 -14.93 2.25
N SER A 100 0.67 -15.93 1.69
CA SER A 100 1.18 -15.93 0.31
C SER A 100 0.11 -15.61 -0.75
N GLN A 101 -1.16 -15.47 -0.34
CA GLN A 101 -2.30 -14.97 -1.10
C GLN A 101 -2.25 -13.47 -1.40
N GLY A 102 -1.42 -12.68 -0.70
CA GLY A 102 -1.35 -11.22 -0.89
C GLY A 102 -0.92 -10.82 -2.31
N ASP A 103 0.02 -11.55 -2.91
CA ASP A 103 0.44 -11.33 -4.30
C ASP A 103 -0.67 -11.72 -5.29
N ALA A 104 -1.32 -12.87 -5.07
CA ALA A 104 -2.43 -13.32 -5.90
C ALA A 104 -3.61 -12.33 -5.85
N TYR A 105 -3.88 -11.74 -4.68
CA TYR A 105 -4.91 -10.72 -4.52
C TYR A 105 -4.54 -9.42 -5.24
N LEU A 106 -3.29 -8.97 -5.12
CA LEU A 106 -2.80 -7.77 -5.81
C LEU A 106 -2.78 -7.95 -7.33
N ASP A 107 -2.34 -9.11 -7.82
CA ASP A 107 -2.37 -9.45 -9.25
C ASP A 107 -3.81 -9.55 -9.75
N ALA A 108 -4.71 -10.20 -8.99
CA ALA A 108 -6.12 -10.27 -9.32
C ALA A 108 -6.77 -8.88 -9.37
N LEU A 109 -6.44 -7.99 -8.42
CA LEU A 109 -6.92 -6.61 -8.39
C LEU A 109 -6.43 -5.83 -9.61
N GLN A 110 -5.14 -5.90 -9.96
CA GLN A 110 -4.60 -5.23 -11.15
C GLN A 110 -5.28 -5.70 -12.43
N GLU A 111 -5.48 -7.01 -12.55
CA GLU A 111 -6.14 -7.59 -13.71
C GLU A 111 -7.65 -7.31 -13.71
N CYS A 112 -8.29 -7.11 -12.56
CA CYS A 112 -9.69 -6.69 -12.45
C CYS A 112 -9.85 -5.19 -12.72
N GLU A 113 -8.87 -4.36 -12.36
CA GLU A 113 -8.87 -2.94 -12.71
C GLU A 113 -8.84 -2.74 -14.23
N ARG A 114 -8.14 -3.63 -14.95
CA ARG A 114 -8.11 -3.66 -16.41
C ARG A 114 -9.47 -3.96 -17.05
N THR A 115 -10.38 -4.65 -16.35
CA THR A 115 -11.73 -4.94 -16.88
C THR A 115 -12.69 -3.76 -16.72
N LEU A 116 -12.36 -2.77 -15.87
CA LEU A 116 -13.09 -1.52 -15.82
C LEU A 116 -12.85 -0.73 -17.11
N ALA A 117 -13.92 -0.24 -17.73
CA ALA A 117 -13.85 0.55 -18.96
C ALA A 117 -14.41 1.96 -18.78
N GLY A 118 -13.90 2.88 -19.60
CA GLY A 118 -14.35 4.28 -19.67
C GLY A 118 -14.27 5.01 -18.34
N LYS A 119 -15.28 5.85 -18.08
CA LYS A 119 -15.33 6.74 -16.90
C LYS A 119 -15.19 6.00 -15.57
N ALA A 120 -15.55 4.72 -15.48
CA ALA A 120 -15.45 3.96 -14.24
C ALA A 120 -13.99 3.69 -13.83
N ARG A 121 -13.14 3.33 -14.80
CA ARG A 121 -11.70 3.13 -14.57
C ARG A 121 -11.03 4.45 -14.25
N GLU A 122 -11.37 5.49 -15.02
CA GLU A 122 -10.83 6.83 -14.86
C GLU A 122 -11.19 7.41 -13.48
N ALA A 123 -12.44 7.27 -13.03
CA ALA A 123 -12.86 7.68 -11.69
C ALA A 123 -12.10 6.94 -10.59
N VAL A 124 -11.90 5.62 -10.73
CA VAL A 124 -11.10 4.84 -9.76
C VAL A 124 -9.66 5.34 -9.73
N GLN A 125 -9.05 5.62 -10.88
CA GLN A 125 -7.68 6.14 -10.93
C GLN A 125 -7.59 7.54 -10.29
N LEU A 126 -8.48 8.45 -10.66
CA LEU A 126 -8.51 9.80 -10.10
C LEU A 126 -8.78 9.79 -8.58
N GLN A 127 -9.61 8.86 -8.09
CA GLN A 127 -9.94 8.77 -6.66
C GLN A 127 -8.82 8.13 -5.84
N TYR A 128 -8.19 7.06 -6.33
CA TYR A 128 -7.29 6.23 -5.53
C TYR A 128 -5.80 6.49 -5.84
N ARG A 129 -5.46 6.85 -7.08
CA ARG A 129 -4.10 7.25 -7.46
C ARG A 129 -3.91 8.74 -7.23
N ASP A 130 -4.80 9.55 -7.80
CA ASP A 130 -4.67 11.01 -7.78
C ASP A 130 -5.33 11.66 -6.55
N GLN A 131 -6.06 10.88 -5.74
CA GLN A 131 -6.68 11.31 -4.47
C GLN A 131 -7.61 12.52 -4.60
N LEU A 132 -8.20 12.72 -5.77
CA LEU A 132 -9.11 13.83 -6.01
C LEU A 132 -10.40 13.68 -5.19
N SER A 133 -10.98 14.82 -4.82
CA SER A 133 -12.31 14.85 -4.21
C SER A 133 -13.38 14.45 -5.25
N LEU A 134 -14.54 13.98 -4.78
CA LEU A 134 -15.65 13.62 -5.67
C LEU A 134 -16.09 14.78 -6.57
N GLU A 135 -15.90 16.02 -6.10
CA GLU A 135 -16.18 17.25 -6.83
C GLU A 135 -15.16 17.50 -7.94
N ALA A 136 -13.86 17.35 -7.64
CA ALA A 136 -12.78 17.49 -8.62
C ALA A 136 -12.83 16.39 -9.69
N ILE A 137 -13.14 15.15 -9.31
CA ILE A 137 -13.38 14.05 -10.26
C ILE A 137 -14.61 14.34 -11.12
N GLY A 138 -15.66 14.91 -10.51
CA GLY A 138 -16.85 15.33 -11.24
C GLY A 138 -16.52 16.36 -12.31
N ALA A 139 -15.72 17.37 -11.96
CA ALA A 139 -15.24 18.36 -12.91
C ALA A 139 -14.40 17.73 -14.03
N ALA A 140 -13.47 16.83 -13.69
CA ALA A 140 -12.59 16.18 -14.67
C ALA A 140 -13.33 15.25 -15.64
N LEU A 141 -14.38 14.56 -15.17
CA LEU A 141 -15.14 13.58 -15.96
C LEU A 141 -16.45 14.14 -16.54
N GLU A 142 -16.70 15.44 -16.38
CA GLU A 142 -17.97 16.10 -16.74
C GLU A 142 -19.19 15.40 -16.12
N MET A 143 -19.11 15.13 -14.82
CA MET A 143 -20.13 14.44 -14.02
C MET A 143 -20.46 15.22 -12.75
N LYS A 144 -21.69 15.07 -12.25
CA LYS A 144 -22.04 15.55 -10.90
C LYS A 144 -21.34 14.69 -9.85
N ALA A 145 -20.90 15.28 -8.74
CA ALA A 145 -20.25 14.57 -7.63
C ALA A 145 -21.06 13.33 -7.13
N ASN A 146 -22.38 13.44 -7.07
CA ASN A 146 -23.25 12.30 -6.75
C ASN A 146 -23.18 11.17 -7.79
N GLY A 147 -23.05 11.51 -9.08
CA GLY A 147 -22.85 10.53 -10.16
C GLY A 147 -21.50 9.83 -10.04
N VAL A 148 -20.44 10.56 -9.68
CA VAL A 148 -19.11 9.99 -9.40
C VAL A 148 -19.17 9.04 -8.20
N LYS A 149 -19.85 9.41 -7.11
CA LYS A 149 -20.04 8.54 -5.94
C LYS A 149 -20.68 7.20 -6.31
N THR A 150 -21.78 7.24 -7.08
CA THR A 150 -22.46 6.02 -7.56
C THR A 150 -21.58 5.21 -8.50
N LEU A 151 -20.82 5.87 -9.39
CA LEU A 151 -19.90 5.23 -10.31
C LEU A 151 -18.79 4.47 -9.57
N LEU A 152 -18.16 5.11 -8.58
CA LEU A 152 -17.13 4.50 -7.72
C LEU A 152 -17.68 3.35 -6.87
N GLN A 153 -18.93 3.45 -6.41
CA GLN A 153 -19.56 2.35 -5.68
C GLN A 153 -19.75 1.12 -6.58
N ARG A 154 -20.23 1.31 -7.82
CA ARG A 154 -20.38 0.22 -8.79
C ARG A 154 -19.04 -0.37 -9.22
N ALA A 155 -18.04 0.49 -9.43
CA ALA A 155 -16.69 0.05 -9.78
C ALA A 155 -16.08 -0.83 -8.67
N ARG A 156 -16.21 -0.42 -7.39
CA ARG A 156 -15.75 -1.23 -6.25
C ARG A 156 -16.47 -2.58 -6.15
N GLN A 157 -17.77 -2.61 -6.37
CA GLN A 157 -18.52 -3.88 -6.36
C GLN A 157 -18.05 -4.79 -7.50
N HIS A 158 -17.84 -4.25 -8.69
CA HIS A 158 -17.34 -5.02 -9.83
C HIS A 158 -15.93 -5.60 -9.56
N LEU A 159 -15.03 -4.80 -8.99
CA LEU A 159 -13.69 -5.26 -8.62
C LEU A 159 -13.76 -6.38 -7.57
N ARG A 160 -14.59 -6.23 -6.54
CA ARG A 160 -14.81 -7.27 -5.53
C ARG A 160 -15.27 -8.58 -6.17
N ASP A 161 -16.35 -8.53 -6.96
CA ASP A 161 -16.92 -9.72 -7.60
C ASP A 161 -15.93 -10.40 -8.55
N CYS A 162 -15.08 -9.59 -9.21
CA CYS A 162 -14.04 -10.08 -10.11
C CYS A 162 -12.90 -10.79 -9.36
N ILE A 163 -12.44 -10.19 -8.26
CA ILE A 163 -11.38 -10.78 -7.42
C ILE A 163 -11.88 -12.06 -6.76
N GLU A 164 -13.09 -12.06 -6.20
CA GLU A 164 -13.71 -13.25 -5.59
C GLU A 164 -13.86 -14.40 -6.59
N ARG A 165 -14.13 -14.11 -7.86
CA ARG A 165 -14.19 -15.15 -8.91
C ARG A 165 -12.82 -15.69 -9.30
N ARG A 166 -11.76 -14.91 -9.17
CA ARG A 166 -10.40 -15.27 -9.57
C ARG A 166 -9.62 -16.00 -8.47
N LEU A 167 -10.00 -15.77 -7.21
CA LEU A 167 -9.37 -16.38 -6.04
C LEU A 167 -10.16 -17.57 -5.47
N ARG A 168 -11.29 -17.94 -6.10
CA ARG A 168 -11.99 -19.22 -5.88
C ARG A 168 -11.37 -20.31 -6.72
#